data_AF-A0A521W932-F1
#
_entry.id   AF-A0A521W932-F1
#
_cell.length_a   1.000
_cell.length_b   1.000
_cell.length_c   1.000
_cell.angle_alpha   90.00
_cell.angle_beta   90.00
_cell.angle_gamma   90.00
#
_symmetry.space_group_name_H-M   'P 1'
#
loop_
_entity.id
_entity.type
_entity.pdbx_description
1 polymer ?
#
loop_
_entity_poly.entity_id
_entity_poly.type
_entity_poly.pdbx_seq_one_letter_code
_entity_poly.pdbx_strand_id
1 'polypeptide(L)'
;MAVNIRSLTAGLEYRGEVTGKKQRYFVFEGRKFYFVMSFSKSKRSSGNFNLVSIDAVNYVRRNFAARQDLTAKNLVARSRKPQYVSGALQALNILYVLVALGAATRDDRFRDRELHFNIHPR
;
A
#
# COMPACT_ATOMS: atom_id res chain seq x y z
N MET A 1 9.34 15.92 -11.13
CA MET A 1 10.70 15.74 -10.59
C MET A 1 11.24 14.41 -11.10
N ALA A 2 12.44 14.39 -11.68
CA ALA A 2 13.05 13.15 -12.13
C ALA A 2 13.44 12.27 -10.93
N VAL A 3 13.10 10.99 -11.00
CA VAL A 3 13.42 10.02 -9.95
C VAL A 3 14.90 9.63 -10.06
N ASN A 4 15.68 9.78 -8.99
CA ASN A 4 17.08 9.32 -8.93
C ASN A 4 17.14 7.97 -8.20
N ILE A 5 17.55 6.91 -8.91
CA ILE A 5 17.53 5.55 -8.35
C ILE A 5 18.46 5.38 -7.14
N ARG A 6 19.62 6.04 -7.12
CA ARG A 6 20.59 5.93 -6.01
C ARG A 6 20.03 6.56 -4.73
N SER A 7 19.27 7.65 -4.86
CA SER A 7 18.64 8.29 -3.70
C SER A 7 17.45 7.51 -3.18
N LEU A 8 16.83 6.66 -4.02
CA LEU A 8 15.74 5.80 -3.59
C LEU A 8 16.22 4.56 -2.84
N THR A 9 17.36 3.97 -3.21
CA THR A 9 17.84 2.71 -2.60
C THR A 9 18.74 2.90 -1.39
N ALA A 10 19.29 4.10 -1.19
CA ALA A 10 20.13 4.40 -0.03
C ALA A 10 19.29 4.51 1.26
N GLY A 11 19.61 3.66 2.25
CA GLY A 11 19.00 3.72 3.58
C GLY A 11 17.56 3.22 3.63
N LEU A 12 17.20 2.22 2.82
CA LEU A 12 15.89 1.57 2.88
C LEU A 12 15.72 0.78 4.18
N GLU A 13 14.68 1.11 4.95
CA GLU A 13 14.31 0.40 6.17
C GLU A 13 13.18 -0.58 5.89
N TYR A 14 13.34 -1.85 6.26
CA TYR A 14 12.24 -2.81 6.16
C TYR A 14 11.15 -2.51 7.20
N ARG A 15 9.90 -2.39 6.76
CA ARG A 15 8.76 -2.05 7.64
C ARG A 15 7.83 -3.22 7.89
N GLY A 16 7.81 -4.21 7.00
CA GLY A 16 6.99 -5.40 7.18
C GLY A 16 6.58 -6.07 5.87
N GLU A 17 5.83 -7.15 6.01
CA GLU A 17 5.27 -7.89 4.90
C GLU A 17 3.75 -7.96 4.99
N VAL A 18 3.10 -8.07 3.83
CA VAL A 18 1.66 -8.24 3.71
C VAL A 18 1.36 -9.37 2.76
N THR A 19 0.47 -10.27 3.16
CA THR A 19 -0.02 -11.31 2.28
C THR A 19 -1.21 -10.77 1.48
N GLY A 20 -1.13 -10.79 0.15
CA GLY A 20 -2.29 -10.63 -0.73
C GLY A 20 -2.86 -11.98 -1.17
N LYS A 21 -3.85 -11.96 -2.07
CA LYS A 21 -4.44 -13.19 -2.63
C LYS A 21 -3.40 -14.05 -3.35
N LYS A 22 -2.75 -13.48 -4.38
CA LYS A 22 -1.81 -14.20 -5.27
C LYS A 22 -0.33 -13.90 -5.02
N GLN A 23 -0.03 -12.86 -4.25
CA GLN A 23 1.33 -12.36 -4.05
C GLN A 23 1.61 -12.14 -2.57
N ARG A 24 2.89 -12.19 -2.20
CA ARG A 24 3.40 -11.63 -0.94
C ARG A 24 4.03 -10.29 -1.25
N TYR A 25 3.83 -9.33 -0.37
CA TYR A 25 4.32 -7.96 -0.49
C TYR A 25 5.29 -7.66 0.63
N PHE A 26 6.37 -6.96 0.33
CA PHE A 26 7.40 -6.51 1.26
C PHE A 26 7.51 -5.00 1.14
N VAL A 27 7.44 -4.30 2.27
CA VAL A 27 7.42 -2.84 2.31
C VAL A 27 8.72 -2.35 2.92
N PHE A 28 9.42 -1.50 2.17
CA PHE A 28 10.60 -0.78 2.62
C PHE A 28 10.32 0.72 2.60
N GLU A 29 10.75 1.44 3.62
CA GLU A 29 10.65 2.89 3.72
C GLU A 29 11.95 3.53 3.26
N GLY A 30 11.86 4.45 2.30
CA GLY A 30 12.92 5.37 1.92
C GLY A 30 12.56 6.80 2.31
N ARG A 31 13.39 7.78 1.93
CA ARG A 31 13.22 9.18 2.39
C ARG A 31 11.90 9.86 1.99
N LYS A 32 11.36 9.53 0.81
CA LYS A 32 10.14 10.17 0.27
C LYS A 32 9.08 9.16 -0.20
N PHE A 33 9.45 7.89 -0.25
CA PHE A 33 8.63 6.85 -0.83
C PHE A 33 8.76 5.55 -0.04
N TYR A 34 7.68 4.79 -0.03
CA TYR A 34 7.71 3.37 0.26
C TYR A 34 7.94 2.58 -1.02
N PHE A 35 8.80 1.58 -0.94
CA PHE A 35 8.94 0.53 -1.93
C PHE A 35 8.04 -0.63 -1.53
N VAL A 36 7.10 -0.95 -2.40
CA VAL A 36 6.23 -2.11 -2.26
C VAL A 36 6.67 -3.15 -3.28
N MET A 37 7.49 -4.10 -2.83
CA MET A 37 7.96 -5.22 -3.65
C MET A 37 6.98 -6.38 -3.52
N SER A 38 6.63 -7.03 -4.62
CA SER A 38 5.74 -8.18 -4.60
C SER A 38 6.33 -9.38 -5.32
N PHE A 39 6.08 -10.57 -4.79
CA PHE A 39 6.49 -11.84 -5.38
C PHE A 39 5.27 -12.72 -5.59
N SER A 40 5.18 -13.34 -6.77
CA SER A 40 4.12 -14.29 -7.08
C SER A 40 4.25 -15.55 -6.23
N LYS A 41 3.14 -15.98 -5.61
CA LYS A 41 3.11 -17.25 -4.86
C LYS A 41 3.27 -18.47 -5.77
N SER A 42 2.83 -18.39 -7.03
CA SER A 42 2.88 -19.51 -7.99
C SER A 42 4.05 -19.45 -8.97
N LYS A 43 4.72 -18.29 -9.11
CA LYS A 43 5.83 -18.09 -10.06
C LYS A 43 7.04 -17.52 -9.31
N ARG A 44 7.95 -18.41 -8.89
CA ARG A 44 9.07 -18.08 -7.97
C ARG A 44 10.04 -17.00 -8.49
N SER A 45 10.13 -16.81 -9.80
CA SER A 45 11.00 -15.82 -10.45
C SER A 45 10.27 -14.56 -10.97
N SER A 46 9.01 -14.35 -10.58
CA SER A 46 8.22 -13.20 -11.02
C SER A 46 7.83 -12.30 -9.84
N GLY A 47 8.22 -11.04 -9.95
CA GLY A 47 7.87 -10.01 -8.99
C GLY A 47 7.73 -8.64 -9.65
N ASN A 48 7.16 -7.70 -8.90
CA ASN A 48 7.07 -6.30 -9.29
C ASN A 48 7.53 -5.42 -8.13
N PHE A 49 7.87 -4.18 -8.41
CA PHE A 49 8.02 -3.17 -7.37
C PHE A 49 7.19 -1.94 -7.73
N ASN A 50 6.62 -1.30 -6.73
CA ASN A 50 5.88 -0.05 -6.87
C ASN A 50 6.45 0.97 -5.89
N LEU A 51 6.45 2.24 -6.31
CA LEU A 51 6.77 3.36 -5.44
C LEU A 51 5.46 4.01 -4.96
N VAL A 52 5.35 4.24 -3.66
CA VAL A 52 4.22 4.92 -3.04
C VAL A 52 4.74 6.13 -2.27
N SER A 53 4.25 7.33 -2.56
CA SER A 53 4.66 8.53 -1.82
C SER A 53 4.28 8.42 -0.35
N ILE A 54 5.19 8.82 0.54
CA ILE A 54 4.92 8.96 1.98
C ILE A 54 3.74 9.91 2.21
N ASP A 55 3.63 10.98 1.43
CA ASP A 55 2.53 11.95 1.56
C ASP A 55 1.18 11.31 1.22
N ALA A 56 1.13 10.41 0.23
CA ALA A 56 -0.09 9.70 -0.12
C ALA A 56 -0.51 8.72 1.00
N VAL A 57 0.44 7.98 1.58
CA VAL A 57 0.18 7.10 2.72
C VAL A 57 -0.30 7.89 3.93
N ASN A 58 0.39 8.99 4.24
CA ASN A 58 0.00 9.89 5.31
C ASN A 58 -1.41 10.44 5.07
N TYR A 59 -1.69 10.96 3.87
CA TYR A 59 -3.01 11.46 3.49
C TYR A 59 -4.10 10.42 3.77
N VAL A 60 -3.94 9.17 3.33
CA VAL A 60 -4.93 8.11 3.56
C VAL A 60 -5.03 7.79 5.05
N ARG A 61 -3.91 7.65 5.76
CA ARG A 61 -3.88 7.40 7.21
C ARG A 61 -4.62 8.49 8.01
N ARG A 62 -4.55 9.77 7.59
CA ARG A 62 -5.24 10.87 8.31
C ARG A 62 -6.74 10.88 8.00
N ASN A 63 -7.09 10.83 6.72
CA ASN A 63 -8.46 11.14 6.27
C ASN A 63 -9.40 9.92 6.30
N PHE A 64 -8.83 8.70 6.39
CA PHE A 64 -9.58 7.46 6.45
C PHE A 64 -9.36 6.71 7.77
N ALA A 65 -8.85 7.39 8.81
CA ALA A 65 -8.70 6.81 10.15
C ALA A 65 -10.04 6.23 10.65
N ALA A 66 -9.96 5.10 11.35
CA ALA A 66 -11.10 4.33 11.88
C ALA A 66 -12.10 3.79 10.81
N ARG A 67 -11.84 3.98 9.51
CA ARG A 67 -12.71 3.41 8.47
C ARG A 67 -12.55 1.91 8.41
N GLN A 68 -13.69 1.23 8.42
CA GLN A 68 -13.79 -0.21 8.19
C GLN A 68 -14.22 -0.46 6.74
N ASP A 69 -14.02 -1.69 6.26
CA ASP A 69 -14.53 -2.15 4.97
C ASP A 69 -14.08 -1.29 3.77
N LEU A 70 -12.83 -0.82 3.82
CA LEU A 70 -12.27 0.03 2.78
C LEU A 70 -11.63 -0.84 1.69
N THR A 71 -12.21 -0.82 0.49
CA THR A 71 -11.59 -1.41 -0.70
C THR A 71 -10.79 -0.38 -1.47
N ALA A 72 -9.84 -0.83 -2.32
CA ALA A 72 -9.05 0.07 -3.15
C ALA A 72 -9.92 0.93 -4.09
N LYS A 73 -11.01 0.37 -4.65
CA LYS A 73 -11.95 1.12 -5.48
C LYS A 73 -12.68 2.19 -4.68
N ASN A 74 -13.18 1.82 -3.50
CA ASN A 74 -13.87 2.75 -2.60
C ASN A 74 -12.94 3.88 -2.14
N LEU A 75 -11.66 3.57 -1.89
CA LEU A 75 -10.65 4.58 -1.55
C LEU A 75 -10.44 5.59 -2.69
N VAL A 76 -10.31 5.13 -3.94
CA VAL A 76 -10.19 6.04 -5.10
C VAL A 76 -11.43 6.93 -5.21
N ALA A 77 -12.62 6.34 -5.17
CA ALA A 77 -13.88 7.07 -5.33
C ALA A 77 -14.10 8.13 -4.22
N ARG A 78 -13.70 7.82 -2.98
CA ARG A 78 -13.89 8.68 -1.81
C ARG A 78 -12.79 9.73 -1.65
N SER A 79 -11.56 9.44 -2.08
CA SER A 79 -10.41 10.34 -1.90
C SER A 79 -10.61 11.67 -2.63
N ARG A 80 -11.09 11.64 -3.89
CA ARG A 80 -11.25 12.83 -4.76
C ARG A 80 -9.98 13.72 -4.83
N LYS A 81 -8.80 13.16 -4.52
CA LYS A 81 -7.49 13.82 -4.56
C LYS A 81 -6.53 12.98 -5.44
N PRO A 82 -6.58 13.15 -6.77
CA PRO A 82 -5.82 12.33 -7.70
C PRO A 82 -4.30 12.47 -7.53
N GLN A 83 -3.81 13.56 -6.92
CA GLN A 83 -2.40 13.73 -6.59
C GLN A 83 -1.89 12.75 -5.52
N TYR A 84 -2.78 12.19 -4.68
CA TYR A 84 -2.45 11.21 -3.64
C TYR A 84 -2.95 9.81 -3.99
N VAL A 85 -4.13 9.73 -4.62
CA VAL A 85 -4.77 8.46 -4.98
C VAL A 85 -5.30 8.58 -6.41
N SER A 86 -4.47 8.23 -7.40
CA SER A 86 -4.76 8.37 -8.82
C SER A 86 -5.49 7.17 -9.43
N GLY A 87 -5.46 6.00 -8.77
CA GLY A 87 -6.11 4.79 -9.28
C GLY A 87 -6.06 3.60 -8.34
N ALA A 88 -6.78 2.53 -8.70
CA ALA A 88 -7.01 1.38 -7.82
C ALA A 88 -5.72 0.62 -7.45
N LEU A 89 -4.75 0.52 -8.37
CA LEU A 89 -3.47 -0.14 -8.08
C LEU A 89 -2.65 0.67 -7.07
N GLN A 90 -2.59 1.99 -7.22
CA GLN A 90 -1.90 2.85 -6.25
C GLN A 90 -2.61 2.82 -4.89
N ALA A 91 -3.94 2.90 -4.88
CA ALA A 91 -4.75 2.78 -3.68
C ALA A 91 -4.49 1.46 -2.94
N LEU A 92 -4.44 0.35 -3.67
CA LEU A 92 -4.12 -0.96 -3.10
C LEU A 92 -2.72 -1.01 -2.48
N ASN A 93 -1.72 -0.47 -3.17
CA ASN A 93 -0.36 -0.40 -2.62
C ASN A 93 -0.27 0.51 -1.38
N ILE A 94 -1.02 1.61 -1.32
CA ILE A 94 -1.13 2.45 -0.11
C ILE A 94 -1.70 1.63 1.05
N LEU A 95 -2.78 0.88 0.82
CA LEU A 95 -3.39 0.03 1.84
C LEU A 95 -2.43 -1.06 2.33
N TYR A 96 -1.65 -1.68 1.45
CA TYR A 96 -0.60 -2.62 1.86
C TYR A 96 0.49 -1.95 2.70
N VAL A 97 0.92 -0.72 2.36
CA VAL A 97 1.86 0.01 3.22
C VAL A 97 1.27 0.23 4.61
N LEU A 98 0.01 0.66 4.72
CA LEU A 98 -0.64 0.85 6.02
C LEU A 98 -0.71 -0.44 6.83
N VAL A 99 -0.96 -1.58 6.20
CA VAL A 99 -0.94 -2.89 6.88
C VAL A 99 0.46 -3.24 7.36
N ALA A 100 1.49 -3.08 6.52
CA ALA A 100 2.88 -3.34 6.92
C ALA A 100 3.31 -2.47 8.10
N LEU A 101 2.84 -1.21 8.15
CA LEU A 101 3.10 -0.28 9.26
C LEU A 101 2.25 -0.55 10.51
N GLY A 102 1.37 -1.56 10.52
CA GLY A 102 0.43 -1.82 11.62
C GLY A 102 -0.68 -0.78 11.77
N ALA A 103 -0.84 0.12 10.81
CA ALA A 103 -1.85 1.18 10.80
C ALA A 103 -3.18 0.74 10.15
N ALA A 104 -3.23 -0.47 9.60
CA ALA A 104 -4.44 -1.10 9.09
C ALA A 104 -4.36 -2.63 9.21
N THR A 105 -5.49 -3.29 9.10
CA THR A 105 -5.59 -4.75 8.98
C THR A 105 -6.39 -5.13 7.74
N ARG A 106 -6.08 -6.28 7.17
CA ARG A 106 -6.88 -6.87 6.09
C ARG A 106 -8.02 -7.68 6.71
N ASP A 107 -9.23 -7.51 6.17
CA ASP A 107 -10.39 -8.28 6.58
C ASP A 107 -10.65 -9.44 5.62
N ASP A 108 -10.25 -10.63 6.04
CA ASP A 108 -10.37 -11.86 5.26
C ASP A 108 -11.75 -12.54 5.38
N ARG A 109 -12.69 -11.95 6.14
CA ARG A 109 -14.06 -12.49 6.27
C ARG A 109 -14.86 -12.34 4.97
N PHE A 110 -14.53 -11.35 4.15
CA PHE A 110 -15.17 -11.11 2.86
C PHE A 110 -14.69 -12.12 1.81
N ARG A 111 -15.63 -12.82 1.18
CA ARG A 111 -15.36 -13.87 0.16
C ARG A 111 -15.45 -13.38 -1.28
N ASP A 112 -15.48 -12.08 -1.52
CA ASP A 112 -15.60 -11.52 -2.87
C ASP A 112 -14.23 -11.36 -3.56
N ARG A 113 -14.23 -10.72 -4.74
CA ARG A 113 -13.02 -10.51 -5.53
C ARG A 113 -12.14 -9.40 -4.98
N GLU A 114 -12.70 -8.45 -4.25
CA GLU A 114 -12.00 -7.30 -3.69
C GLU A 114 -11.24 -7.68 -2.41
N LEU A 115 -10.43 -6.74 -1.94
CA LEU A 115 -9.73 -6.85 -0.67
C LEU A 115 -10.23 -5.73 0.22
N HIS A 116 -10.54 -6.10 1.45
CA HIS A 116 -11.16 -5.23 2.43
C HIS A 116 -10.14 -4.91 3.52
N PHE A 117 -10.08 -3.64 3.90
CA PHE A 117 -9.10 -3.16 4.86
C PHE A 117 -9.79 -2.30 5.92
N ASN A 118 -9.32 -2.45 7.15
CA ASN A 118 -9.77 -1.71 8.31
C ASN A 118 -8.61 -0.82 8.76
N ILE A 119 -8.77 0.50 8.64
CA ILE A 119 -7.73 1.46 9.04
C ILE A 119 -7.90 1.74 10.53
N HIS A 120 -6.81 1.60 11.28
CA HIS A 120 -6.80 1.82 12.71
C HIS A 120 -6.97 3.31 13.05
N PRO A 121 -7.51 3.64 14.25
CA PRO A 121 -7.40 4.98 14.79
C PRO A 121 -5.94 5.44 14.88
N ARG A 122 -5.74 6.76 14.94
CA ARG A 122 -4.42 7.37 15.02
C ARG A 122 -3.85 7.34 16.42
#